data_AF-A0A7V8ZB86-F1
#
_entry.id   AF-A0A7V8ZB86-F1
#
_cell.length_a   1.000
_cell.length_b   1.000
_cell.length_c   1.000
_cell.angle_alpha   90.00
_cell.angle_beta   90.00
_cell.angle_gamma   90.00
#
_symmetry.space_group_name_H-M   'P 1'
#
loop_
_entity.id
_entity.type
_entity.pdbx_description
1 polymer ?
#
loop_
_entity_poly.entity_id
_entity_poly.type
_entity_poly.pdbx_seq_one_letter_code
_entity_poly.pdbx_strand_id
1 'polypeptide(L)'
;MKSRTIVVGDLHGCYDELTDLLSEVGLAPRDRVVCVGDLVAKGEKSREVLELFMTDKRFSAVLGNHDLALRRRWNGEDIALTSGQREAHKELKADKERYGAYFNAQPFMIDLGTHLVIHAGLRPNVPLYSQTTDDLTELRTLGPDRESDEGTPWYEVYNGEKIVLFGHWYAPEPRRGPRAIGLDTGCVYGGRLTAYILETGEFVSVPARRVYDPS
;
A
#
# COMPACT_ATOMS: atom_id res chain seq x y z
N MET A 1 10.25 24.81 9.36
CA MET A 1 10.59 23.38 9.14
C MET A 1 10.27 23.03 7.69
N LYS A 2 11.14 22.29 7.00
CA LYS A 2 10.86 21.79 5.64
C LYS A 2 9.76 20.73 5.72
N SER A 3 8.90 20.68 4.70
CA SER A 3 7.86 19.65 4.56
C SER A 3 8.54 18.30 4.29
N ARG A 4 8.10 17.23 4.98
CA ARG A 4 8.55 15.85 4.72
C ARG A 4 7.48 15.05 3.99
N THR A 5 7.90 14.06 3.23
CA THR A 5 7.02 13.07 2.60
C THR A 5 7.28 11.71 3.25
N ILE A 6 6.28 11.20 3.95
CA ILE A 6 6.34 9.95 4.71
C ILE A 6 5.58 8.89 3.92
N VAL A 7 6.28 7.91 3.37
CA VAL A 7 5.67 6.84 2.58
C VAL A 7 5.50 5.60 3.45
N VAL A 8 4.27 5.10 3.60
CA VAL A 8 3.91 4.02 4.54
C VAL A 8 3.59 2.75 3.76
N GLY A 9 4.02 1.59 4.28
CA GLY A 9 3.69 0.26 3.79
C GLY A 9 2.20 -0.11 3.93
N ASP A 10 1.87 -1.34 3.57
CA ASP A 10 0.51 -1.91 3.59
C ASP A 10 -0.12 -1.80 4.99
N LEU A 11 -1.34 -1.28 5.05
CA LEU A 11 -2.01 -0.99 6.32
C LEU A 11 -2.92 -2.10 6.76
N HIS A 12 -3.73 -2.64 5.84
CA HIS A 12 -4.69 -3.69 6.12
C HIS A 12 -5.54 -3.41 7.37
N GLY A 13 -6.08 -2.19 7.52
CA GLY A 13 -6.87 -1.82 8.70
C GLY A 13 -6.09 -1.79 10.03
N CYS A 14 -4.75 -1.79 10.04
CA CYS A 14 -3.91 -1.62 11.24
C CYS A 14 -3.83 -0.13 11.66
N TYR A 15 -4.99 0.45 11.99
CA TYR A 15 -5.10 1.88 12.32
C TYR A 15 -4.32 2.28 13.59
N ASP A 16 -4.25 1.40 14.57
CA ASP A 16 -3.55 1.66 15.82
C ASP A 16 -2.05 1.76 15.59
N GLU A 17 -1.49 0.84 14.80
CA GLU A 17 -0.10 0.86 14.36
C GLU A 17 0.21 2.06 13.48
N LEU A 18 -0.71 2.48 12.60
CA LEU A 18 -0.55 3.73 11.86
C LEU A 18 -0.45 4.92 12.82
N THR A 19 -1.30 4.98 13.84
CA THR A 19 -1.26 6.06 14.83
C THR A 19 0.05 6.06 15.63
N ASP A 20 0.53 4.87 16.04
CA ASP A 20 1.81 4.70 16.73
C ASP A 20 2.98 5.17 15.84
N LEU A 21 2.97 4.78 14.56
CA LEU A 21 3.99 5.18 13.59
C LEU A 21 4.01 6.70 13.36
N LEU A 22 2.85 7.33 13.22
CA LEU A 22 2.75 8.78 13.00
C LEU A 22 3.21 9.56 14.24
N SER A 23 3.01 9.01 15.44
CA SER A 23 3.58 9.55 16.68
C SER A 23 5.10 9.41 16.70
N GLU A 24 5.63 8.23 16.36
CA GLU A 24 7.08 7.95 16.33
C GLU A 24 7.84 8.83 15.32
N VAL A 25 7.27 9.03 14.12
CA VAL A 25 7.81 9.95 13.11
C VAL A 25 7.67 11.43 13.52
N GLY A 26 6.81 11.71 14.49
CA GLY A 26 6.45 13.06 14.91
C GLY A 26 5.79 13.84 13.77
N LEU A 27 4.69 13.31 13.22
CA LEU A 27 4.00 13.89 12.06
C LEU A 27 3.69 15.39 12.25
N ALA A 28 4.30 16.25 11.42
CA ALA A 28 4.13 17.68 11.50
C ALA A 28 2.97 18.18 10.62
N PRO A 29 2.43 19.40 10.86
CA PRO A 29 1.33 19.94 10.06
C PRO A 29 1.64 20.15 8.57
N ARG A 30 2.92 20.25 8.19
CA ARG A 30 3.36 20.44 6.80
C ARG A 30 3.79 19.14 6.12
N ASP A 31 3.78 18.03 6.83
CA ASP A 31 4.18 16.75 6.25
C ASP A 31 3.06 16.18 5.39
N ARG A 32 3.43 15.29 4.48
CA ARG A 32 2.53 14.50 3.65
C ARG A 32 2.73 13.02 3.98
N VAL A 33 1.65 12.27 3.96
CA VAL A 33 1.65 10.81 4.13
C VAL A 33 1.13 10.17 2.85
N VAL A 34 1.88 9.20 2.33
CA VAL A 34 1.52 8.46 1.11
C VAL A 34 1.57 6.97 1.41
N CYS A 35 0.45 6.26 1.31
CA CYS A 35 0.43 4.81 1.50
C CYS A 35 0.65 4.08 0.17
N VAL A 36 1.35 2.95 0.21
CA VAL A 36 1.53 2.03 -0.93
C VAL A 36 0.27 1.21 -1.25
N GLY A 37 -0.88 1.55 -0.67
CA GLY A 37 -2.15 0.84 -0.88
C GLY A 37 -2.44 -0.20 0.18
N ASP A 38 -3.40 -1.07 -0.12
CA ASP A 38 -3.97 -2.05 0.81
C ASP A 38 -4.34 -1.39 2.14
N LEU A 39 -5.19 -0.37 2.03
CA LEU A 39 -5.69 0.37 3.20
C LEU A 39 -6.60 -0.51 4.06
N VAL A 40 -7.30 -1.44 3.42
CA VAL A 40 -8.38 -2.24 4.02
C VAL A 40 -8.09 -3.75 3.98
N ALA A 41 -9.02 -4.50 4.56
CA ALA A 41 -9.01 -5.97 4.70
C ALA A 41 -8.01 -6.49 5.73
N LYS A 42 -8.27 -7.70 6.23
CA LYS A 42 -7.47 -8.48 7.20
C LYS A 42 -7.46 -7.92 8.62
N GLY A 43 -7.05 -6.67 8.83
CA GLY A 43 -7.13 -6.04 10.16
C GLY A 43 -8.51 -5.50 10.49
N GLU A 44 -8.67 -5.01 11.73
CA GLU A 44 -9.98 -4.77 12.33
C GLU A 44 -10.56 -3.37 12.08
N LYS A 45 -9.74 -2.41 11.65
CA LYS A 45 -10.09 -0.97 11.63
C LYS A 45 -10.00 -0.37 10.22
N SER A 46 -10.58 -1.04 9.23
CA SER A 46 -10.57 -0.55 7.84
C SER A 46 -11.30 0.79 7.73
N ARG A 47 -12.39 0.97 8.47
CA ARG A 47 -13.16 2.22 8.53
C ARG A 47 -12.32 3.38 9.04
N GLU A 48 -11.62 3.21 10.16
CA GLU A 48 -10.83 4.28 10.77
C GLU A 48 -9.67 4.71 9.86
N VAL A 49 -9.03 3.75 9.18
CA VAL A 49 -8.04 4.06 8.12
C VAL A 49 -8.67 4.92 7.03
N LEU A 50 -9.80 4.49 6.45
CA LEU A 50 -10.46 5.25 5.39
C LEU A 50 -10.92 6.64 5.86
N GLU A 51 -11.51 6.75 7.05
CA GLU A 51 -11.93 8.05 7.60
C GLU A 51 -10.75 9.01 7.73
N LEU A 52 -9.59 8.56 8.20
CA LEU A 52 -8.38 9.39 8.26
C LEU A 52 -7.94 9.87 6.87
N PHE A 53 -7.84 8.95 5.91
CA PHE A 53 -7.38 9.26 4.55
C PHE A 53 -8.36 10.15 3.76
N MET A 54 -9.65 10.10 4.10
CA MET A 54 -10.69 10.91 3.45
C MET A 54 -10.84 12.30 4.07
N THR A 55 -10.44 12.48 5.34
CA THR A 55 -10.66 13.74 6.07
C THR A 55 -9.41 14.60 6.19
N ASP A 56 -8.22 14.00 6.32
CA ASP A 56 -6.96 14.73 6.42
C ASP A 56 -6.26 14.82 5.05
N LYS A 57 -6.18 16.05 4.52
CA LYS A 57 -5.59 16.35 3.19
C LYS A 57 -4.10 16.03 3.08
N ARG A 58 -3.41 15.74 4.19
CA ARG A 58 -2.02 15.29 4.18
C ARG A 58 -1.89 13.85 3.70
N PHE A 59 -2.97 13.06 3.76
CA PHE A 59 -2.98 11.64 3.47
C PHE A 59 -3.42 11.36 2.03
N SER A 60 -2.73 10.43 1.41
CA SER A 60 -3.03 9.93 0.06
C SER A 60 -2.55 8.49 -0.05
N ALA A 61 -3.09 7.72 -1.00
CA ALA A 61 -2.68 6.34 -1.22
C ALA A 61 -2.78 6.01 -2.71
N VAL A 62 -1.99 5.04 -3.14
CA VAL A 62 -2.28 4.28 -4.36
C VAL A 62 -3.27 3.15 -4.06
N LEU A 63 -3.95 2.66 -5.07
CA LEU A 63 -4.90 1.54 -4.93
C LEU A 63 -4.14 0.20 -4.86
N GLY A 64 -4.33 -0.56 -3.78
CA GLY A 64 -3.82 -1.93 -3.67
C GLY A 64 -4.78 -3.00 -4.21
N ASN A 65 -4.37 -4.27 -4.24
CA ASN A 65 -5.24 -5.34 -4.76
C ASN A 65 -6.45 -5.61 -3.84
N HIS A 66 -6.31 -5.45 -2.53
CA HIS A 66 -7.44 -5.56 -1.61
C HIS A 66 -8.43 -4.40 -1.77
N ASP A 67 -7.92 -3.18 -1.95
CA ASP A 67 -8.75 -2.00 -2.22
C ASP A 67 -9.48 -2.16 -3.57
N LEU A 68 -8.76 -2.63 -4.60
CA LEU A 68 -9.29 -2.88 -5.93
C LEU A 68 -10.40 -3.94 -5.91
N ALA A 69 -10.27 -5.00 -5.12
CA ALA A 69 -11.31 -6.02 -4.98
C ALA A 69 -12.62 -5.41 -4.44
N LEU A 70 -12.56 -4.57 -3.40
CA LEU A 70 -13.76 -3.90 -2.90
C LEU A 70 -14.36 -2.95 -3.95
N ARG A 71 -13.51 -2.20 -4.67
CA ARG A 71 -13.93 -1.32 -5.77
C ARG A 71 -14.67 -2.08 -6.87
N ARG A 72 -14.06 -3.15 -7.40
CA ARG A 72 -14.65 -4.01 -8.44
C ARG A 72 -16.00 -4.58 -7.97
N ARG A 73 -16.06 -5.10 -6.75
CA ARG A 73 -17.28 -5.67 -6.17
C ARG A 73 -18.41 -4.63 -6.06
N TRP A 74 -18.13 -3.42 -5.60
CA TRP A 74 -19.14 -2.37 -5.48
C TRP A 74 -19.55 -1.75 -6.81
N ASN A 75 -18.68 -1.81 -7.83
CA ASN A 75 -19.01 -1.45 -9.20
C ASN A 75 -19.80 -2.56 -9.94
N GLY A 76 -20.12 -3.67 -9.27
CA GLY A 76 -20.99 -4.72 -9.80
C GLY A 76 -20.27 -5.87 -10.50
N GLU A 77 -18.94 -5.93 -10.44
CA GLU A 77 -18.20 -7.07 -10.97
C GLU A 77 -18.44 -8.33 -10.13
N ASP A 78 -18.55 -9.47 -10.81
CA ASP A 78 -18.74 -10.78 -10.19
C ASP A 78 -17.38 -11.41 -9.86
N ILE A 79 -16.79 -10.94 -8.77
CA ILE A 79 -15.52 -11.45 -8.25
C ILE A 79 -15.70 -12.09 -6.88
N ALA A 80 -14.96 -13.17 -6.65
CA ALA A 80 -14.90 -13.80 -5.33
C ALA A 80 -13.98 -12.99 -4.41
N LEU A 81 -14.52 -12.56 -3.27
CA LEU A 81 -13.73 -11.89 -2.23
C LEU A 81 -13.09 -12.92 -1.30
N THR A 82 -11.84 -12.68 -0.91
CA THR A 82 -11.15 -13.44 0.16
C THR A 82 -11.82 -13.21 1.52
N SER A 83 -11.41 -13.95 2.56
CA SER A 83 -12.02 -13.80 3.90
C SER A 83 -11.88 -12.37 4.44
N GLY A 84 -10.65 -11.84 4.47
CA GLY A 84 -10.40 -10.47 4.94
C GLY A 84 -11.10 -9.40 4.09
N GLN A 85 -11.22 -9.60 2.77
CA GLN A 85 -11.98 -8.69 1.91
C GLN A 85 -13.49 -8.73 2.20
N ARG A 86 -14.06 -9.90 2.54
CA ARG A 86 -15.48 -10.01 2.92
C ARG A 86 -15.76 -9.30 4.24
N GLU A 87 -14.84 -9.37 5.20
CA GLU A 87 -14.96 -8.68 6.48
C GLU A 87 -14.95 -7.16 6.30
N ALA A 88 -13.95 -6.62 5.58
CA ALA A 88 -13.92 -5.20 5.23
C ALA A 88 -15.14 -4.77 4.41
N HIS A 89 -15.56 -5.59 3.44
CA HIS A 89 -16.79 -5.31 2.68
C HIS A 89 -18.01 -5.22 3.61
N LYS A 90 -18.15 -6.13 4.60
CA LYS A 90 -19.25 -6.11 5.57
C LYS A 90 -19.19 -4.87 6.48
N GLU A 91 -18.00 -4.55 6.99
CA GLU A 91 -17.74 -3.38 7.85
C GLU A 91 -18.12 -2.06 7.16
N LEU A 92 -17.75 -1.92 5.89
CA LEU A 92 -17.88 -0.67 5.13
C LEU A 92 -19.21 -0.56 4.35
N LYS A 93 -20.01 -1.64 4.29
CA LYS A 93 -21.22 -1.74 3.46
C LYS A 93 -22.25 -0.62 3.71
N ALA A 94 -22.33 -0.13 4.94
CA ALA A 94 -23.32 0.89 5.33
C ALA A 94 -23.14 2.22 4.58
N ASP A 95 -21.90 2.58 4.26
CA ASP A 95 -21.52 3.82 3.56
C ASP A 95 -20.82 3.50 2.22
N LYS A 96 -21.25 2.42 1.55
CA LYS A 96 -20.58 1.90 0.34
C LYS A 96 -20.46 2.94 -0.76
N GLU A 97 -21.43 3.85 -0.91
CA GLU A 97 -21.38 4.89 -1.95
C GLU A 97 -20.23 5.87 -1.69
N ARG A 98 -20.01 6.23 -0.42
CA ARG A 98 -18.94 7.15 0.01
C ARG A 98 -17.57 6.50 -0.17
N TYR A 99 -17.39 5.28 0.32
CA TYR A 99 -16.10 4.57 0.20
C TYR A 99 -15.83 4.10 -1.24
N GLY A 100 -16.87 3.69 -1.97
CA GLY A 100 -16.76 3.35 -3.39
C GLY A 100 -16.32 4.55 -4.24
N ALA A 101 -16.86 5.74 -3.98
CA ALA A 101 -16.41 6.98 -4.63
C ALA A 101 -14.94 7.27 -4.34
N TYR A 102 -14.48 7.04 -3.11
CA TYR A 102 -13.07 7.17 -2.73
C TYR A 102 -12.17 6.20 -3.50
N PHE A 103 -12.48 4.89 -3.51
CA PHE A 103 -11.71 3.89 -4.26
C PHE A 103 -11.71 4.13 -5.78
N ASN A 104 -12.82 4.65 -6.34
CA ASN A 104 -12.90 5.01 -7.75
C ASN A 104 -12.00 6.20 -8.12
N ALA A 105 -11.70 7.09 -7.17
CA ALA A 105 -10.85 8.25 -7.38
C ALA A 105 -9.36 7.98 -7.08
N GLN A 106 -9.02 6.85 -6.44
CA GLN A 106 -7.64 6.54 -6.08
C GLN A 106 -6.78 6.22 -7.32
N PRO A 107 -5.56 6.79 -7.40
CA PRO A 107 -4.64 6.50 -8.49
C PRO A 107 -3.93 5.16 -8.28
N PHE A 108 -3.39 4.59 -9.36
CA PHE A 108 -2.49 3.42 -9.27
C PHE A 108 -1.02 3.81 -9.06
N MET A 109 -0.68 5.07 -9.31
CA MET A 109 0.68 5.59 -9.14
C MET A 109 0.63 7.01 -8.58
N ILE A 110 1.57 7.34 -7.69
CA ILE A 110 1.80 8.71 -7.24
C ILE A 110 3.26 9.09 -7.53
N ASP A 111 3.44 10.10 -8.37
CA ASP A 111 4.76 10.66 -8.68
C ASP A 111 5.17 11.69 -7.63
N LEU A 112 6.32 11.46 -6.98
CA LEU A 112 6.92 12.32 -5.96
C LEU A 112 8.20 13.02 -6.46
N GLY A 113 8.40 13.08 -7.78
CA GLY A 113 9.59 13.65 -8.42
C GLY A 113 10.68 12.59 -8.59
N THR A 114 11.53 12.42 -7.58
CA THR A 114 12.63 11.43 -7.63
C THR A 114 12.17 10.01 -7.31
N HIS A 115 10.99 9.87 -6.70
CA HIS A 115 10.40 8.60 -6.32
C HIS A 115 9.02 8.42 -6.99
N LEU A 116 8.63 7.16 -7.16
CA LEU A 116 7.31 6.75 -7.62
C LEU A 116 6.71 5.79 -6.60
N VAL A 117 5.49 6.05 -6.15
CA VAL A 117 4.74 5.13 -5.28
C VAL A 117 3.80 4.30 -6.13
N ILE A 118 3.84 2.99 -5.97
CA ILE A 118 2.92 2.00 -6.55
C ILE A 118 2.58 0.95 -5.48
N HIS A 119 1.62 0.08 -5.76
CA HIS A 119 1.30 -1.00 -4.82
C HIS A 119 2.22 -2.22 -4.97
N ALA A 120 2.23 -2.88 -6.13
CA ALA A 120 2.97 -4.13 -6.31
C ALA A 120 4.24 -3.96 -7.17
N GLY A 121 4.12 -4.00 -8.50
CA GLY A 121 5.32 -4.03 -9.33
C GLY A 121 5.21 -3.40 -10.70
N LEU A 122 6.38 -3.24 -11.33
CA LEU A 122 6.54 -2.76 -12.68
C LEU A 122 7.30 -3.79 -13.49
N ARG A 123 6.89 -3.97 -14.75
CA ARG A 123 7.70 -4.71 -15.71
C ARG A 123 8.84 -3.83 -16.21
N PRO A 124 10.12 -4.24 -16.06
CA PRO A 124 11.25 -3.51 -16.61
C PRO A 124 11.11 -3.30 -18.12
N ASN A 125 11.58 -2.16 -18.62
CA ASN A 125 11.52 -1.77 -20.04
C ASN A 125 10.10 -1.56 -20.61
N VAL A 126 9.05 -1.65 -19.79
CA VAL A 126 7.69 -1.24 -20.17
C VAL A 126 7.49 0.21 -19.70
N PRO A 127 7.10 1.16 -20.58
CA PRO A 127 6.82 2.53 -20.18
C PRO A 127 5.79 2.61 -19.06
N LEU A 128 5.93 3.56 -18.12
CA LEU A 128 5.05 3.66 -16.94
C LEU A 128 3.56 3.72 -17.31
N TYR A 129 3.20 4.48 -18.34
CA TYR A 129 1.81 4.61 -18.81
C TYR A 129 1.29 3.36 -19.56
N SER A 130 2.16 2.39 -19.83
CA SER A 130 1.83 1.12 -20.49
C SER A 130 1.84 -0.07 -19.53
N GLN A 131 2.09 0.16 -18.24
CA GLN A 131 1.99 -0.86 -17.20
C GLN A 131 0.52 -1.26 -17.03
N THR A 132 0.27 -2.56 -16.82
CA THR A 132 -1.09 -3.04 -16.63
C THR A 132 -1.55 -2.82 -15.18
N THR A 133 -2.86 -2.64 -14.98
CA THR A 133 -3.45 -2.59 -13.63
C THR A 133 -3.03 -3.79 -12.80
N ASP A 134 -3.11 -4.99 -13.37
CA ASP A 134 -2.80 -6.22 -12.66
C ASP A 134 -1.31 -6.28 -12.26
N ASP A 135 -0.37 -5.78 -13.09
CA ASP A 135 1.03 -5.69 -12.67
C ASP A 135 1.21 -4.72 -11.49
N LEU A 136 0.53 -3.57 -11.55
CA LEU A 136 0.60 -2.54 -10.52
C LEU A 136 -0.01 -2.98 -9.19
N THR A 137 -0.89 -3.98 -9.20
CA THR A 137 -1.55 -4.46 -7.98
C THR A 137 -1.11 -5.86 -7.52
N GLU A 138 -0.49 -6.67 -8.37
CA GLU A 138 -0.25 -8.09 -8.04
C GLU A 138 1.17 -8.61 -8.36
N LEU A 139 2.01 -7.86 -9.10
CA LEU A 139 3.30 -8.40 -9.58
C LEU A 139 4.33 -8.61 -8.45
N ARG A 140 4.76 -9.85 -8.29
CA ARG A 140 5.90 -10.26 -7.44
C ARG A 140 7.14 -10.60 -8.27
N THR A 141 7.04 -11.62 -9.12
CA THR A 141 8.14 -12.07 -10.00
C THR A 141 7.86 -11.77 -11.46
N LEU A 142 8.92 -11.69 -12.26
CA LEU A 142 8.81 -11.55 -13.70
C LEU A 142 8.32 -12.86 -14.32
N GLY A 143 7.17 -12.79 -14.97
CA GLY A 143 6.56 -13.92 -15.65
C GLY A 143 5.12 -13.59 -16.06
N PRO A 144 4.42 -14.55 -16.67
CA PRO A 144 2.98 -14.43 -16.92
C PRO A 144 2.17 -14.53 -15.63
N ASP A 145 2.63 -15.33 -14.67
CA ASP A 145 2.04 -15.44 -13.33
C ASP A 145 2.62 -14.35 -12.44
N ARG A 146 1.74 -13.48 -11.92
CA ARG A 146 2.11 -12.31 -11.11
C ARG A 146 2.28 -12.65 -9.65
N GLU A 147 1.54 -13.65 -9.17
CA GLU A 147 1.49 -14.05 -7.77
C GLU A 147 2.56 -15.10 -7.44
N SER A 148 3.23 -15.64 -8.46
CA SER A 148 4.31 -16.61 -8.27
C SER A 148 5.41 -16.06 -7.38
N ASP A 149 5.83 -16.86 -6.41
CA ASP A 149 7.06 -16.64 -5.64
C ASP A 149 8.28 -17.28 -6.34
N GLU A 150 8.07 -17.97 -7.47
CA GLU A 150 9.12 -18.53 -8.31
C GLU A 150 9.51 -17.57 -9.44
N GLY A 151 10.81 -17.46 -9.71
CA GLY A 151 11.36 -16.63 -10.78
C GLY A 151 12.12 -15.41 -10.26
N THR A 152 12.32 -14.42 -11.13
CA THR A 152 13.10 -13.22 -10.81
C THR A 152 12.21 -12.16 -10.15
N PRO A 153 12.45 -11.78 -8.88
CA PRO A 153 11.72 -10.68 -8.26
C PRO A 153 11.87 -9.39 -9.07
N TRP A 154 10.75 -8.73 -9.42
CA TRP A 154 10.79 -7.58 -10.33
C TRP A 154 11.69 -6.45 -9.78
N TYR A 155 11.66 -6.25 -8.45
CA TYR A 155 12.38 -5.18 -7.77
C TYR A 155 13.90 -5.34 -7.83
N GLU A 156 14.41 -6.56 -7.96
CA GLU A 156 15.85 -6.84 -8.01
C GLU A 156 16.49 -6.43 -9.33
N VAL A 157 15.70 -6.40 -10.41
CA VAL A 157 16.16 -6.10 -11.76
C VAL A 157 15.57 -4.80 -12.33
N TYR A 158 14.68 -4.14 -11.59
CA TYR A 158 14.15 -2.85 -11.99
C TYR A 158 15.24 -1.77 -11.98
N ASN A 159 15.39 -1.11 -13.13
CA ASN A 159 16.46 -0.16 -13.43
C ASN A 159 15.93 1.18 -13.98
N GLY A 160 14.66 1.51 -13.69
CA GLY A 160 14.05 2.74 -14.17
C GLY A 160 14.63 4.02 -13.55
N GLU A 161 14.20 5.16 -14.10
CA GLU A 161 14.71 6.47 -13.71
C GLU A 161 14.36 6.85 -12.26
N LYS A 162 13.14 6.55 -11.80
CA LYS A 162 12.69 6.86 -10.43
C LYS A 162 12.93 5.69 -9.49
N ILE A 163 13.19 5.98 -8.21
CA ILE A 163 13.17 4.96 -7.16
C ILE A 163 11.71 4.62 -6.86
N VAL A 164 11.36 3.34 -6.96
CA VAL A 164 10.00 2.87 -6.72
C VAL A 164 9.84 2.48 -5.25
N LEU A 165 8.80 3.00 -4.60
CA LEU A 165 8.37 2.60 -3.26
C LEU A 165 7.10 1.76 -3.43
N PHE A 166 7.13 0.52 -2.94
CA PHE A 166 6.05 -0.44 -3.15
C PHE A 166 5.71 -1.24 -1.88
N GLY A 167 4.60 -1.95 -1.93
CA GLY A 167 4.00 -2.77 -0.88
C GLY A 167 3.79 -4.22 -1.34
N HIS A 168 2.62 -4.79 -1.03
CA HIS A 168 2.05 -6.04 -1.55
C HIS A 168 2.76 -7.35 -1.17
N TRP A 169 4.10 -7.37 -1.27
CA TRP A 169 4.91 -8.56 -1.10
C TRP A 169 5.76 -8.48 0.16
N TYR A 170 5.10 -8.77 1.29
CA TYR A 170 5.70 -8.64 2.60
C TYR A 170 7.03 -9.39 2.76
N ALA A 171 7.88 -8.84 3.62
CA ALA A 171 9.10 -9.45 4.14
C ALA A 171 9.36 -8.98 5.57
N PRO A 172 10.15 -9.68 6.40
CA PRO A 172 10.43 -9.24 7.77
C PRO A 172 11.12 -7.88 7.87
N GLU A 173 11.84 -7.48 6.80
CA GLU A 173 12.56 -6.21 6.68
C GLU A 173 12.26 -5.60 5.30
N PRO A 174 12.41 -4.27 5.13
CA PRO A 174 12.18 -3.62 3.84
C PRO A 174 13.00 -4.25 2.71
N ARG A 175 12.32 -4.64 1.62
CA ARG A 175 12.99 -5.17 0.43
C ARG A 175 13.79 -4.05 -0.24
N ARG A 176 14.97 -4.38 -0.77
CA ARG A 176 15.86 -3.41 -1.45
C ARG A 176 16.37 -3.98 -2.77
N GLY A 177 16.06 -3.28 -3.85
CA GLY A 177 16.65 -3.47 -5.17
C GLY A 177 17.37 -2.21 -5.65
N PRO A 178 17.93 -2.22 -6.87
CA PRO A 178 18.72 -1.09 -7.39
C PRO A 178 17.94 0.23 -7.48
N ARG A 179 16.65 0.15 -7.87
CA ARG A 179 15.74 1.29 -8.03
C ARG A 179 14.36 1.02 -7.44
N ALA A 180 14.26 0.13 -6.45
CA ALA A 180 13.00 -0.25 -5.83
C ALA A 180 13.17 -0.60 -4.34
N ILE A 181 12.21 -0.19 -3.51
CA ILE A 181 12.19 -0.39 -2.06
C ILE A 181 10.79 -0.88 -1.67
N GLY A 182 10.71 -2.05 -1.05
CA GLY A 182 9.46 -2.63 -0.55
C GLY A 182 9.26 -2.28 0.92
N LEU A 183 8.10 -1.71 1.25
CA LEU A 183 7.76 -1.21 2.59
C LEU A 183 6.79 -2.13 3.35
N ASP A 184 6.21 -3.10 2.67
CA ASP A 184 5.39 -4.12 3.32
C ASP A 184 6.25 -5.00 4.23
N THR A 185 6.08 -4.79 5.53
CA THR A 185 6.78 -5.52 6.59
C THR A 185 5.83 -6.39 7.41
N GLY A 186 4.68 -6.72 6.81
CA GLY A 186 3.75 -7.71 7.33
C GLY A 186 3.07 -7.29 8.64
N CYS A 187 2.72 -6.01 8.78
CA CYS A 187 2.08 -5.47 10.00
C CYS A 187 0.90 -6.34 10.45
N VAL A 188 -0.02 -6.65 9.53
CA VAL A 188 -1.24 -7.41 9.84
C VAL A 188 -0.95 -8.85 10.30
N TYR A 189 0.19 -9.41 9.89
CA TYR A 189 0.65 -10.75 10.25
C TYR A 189 1.45 -10.78 11.57
N GLY A 190 1.48 -9.67 12.32
CA GLY A 190 2.27 -9.55 13.55
C GLY A 190 3.70 -9.08 13.34
N GLY A 191 4.05 -8.62 12.14
CA GLY A 191 5.34 -8.03 11.81
C GLY A 191 5.44 -6.57 12.26
N ARG A 192 5.74 -5.68 11.31
CA ARG A 192 5.90 -4.24 11.57
C ARG A 192 5.12 -3.42 10.58
N LEU A 193 4.71 -2.22 10.97
CA LEU A 193 4.33 -1.18 10.02
C LEU A 193 5.54 -0.28 9.79
N THR A 194 5.94 -0.12 8.53
CA THR A 194 7.15 0.61 8.17
C THR A 194 6.85 1.82 7.29
N ALA A 195 7.52 2.93 7.60
CA ALA A 195 7.56 4.14 6.79
C ALA A 195 8.97 4.41 6.27
N TYR A 196 9.03 5.07 5.12
CA TYR A 196 10.23 5.65 4.50
C TYR A 196 10.08 7.17 4.40
N ILE A 197 11.05 7.91 4.93
CA ILE A 197 11.07 9.38 4.87
C ILE A 197 11.83 9.79 3.61
N LEU A 198 11.12 10.31 2.61
CA LEU A 198 11.65 10.53 1.26
C LEU A 198 12.90 11.44 1.26
N GLU A 199 12.90 12.48 2.09
CA GLU A 199 13.95 13.50 2.09
C GLU A 199 15.24 13.05 2.80
N THR A 200 15.17 12.10 3.74
CA THR A 200 16.33 11.61 4.50
C THR A 200 16.75 10.20 4.10
N GLY A 201 15.85 9.43 3.49
CA GLY A 201 16.05 8.01 3.20
C GLY A 201 15.95 7.11 4.42
N GLU A 202 15.47 7.64 5.55
CA GLU A 202 15.36 6.92 6.81
C GLU A 202 14.11 6.05 6.86
N PHE A 203 14.24 4.91 7.53
CA PHE A 203 13.12 4.02 7.83
C PHE A 203 12.70 4.21 9.27
N VAL A 204 11.40 4.31 9.50
CA VAL A 204 10.79 4.30 10.83
C VAL A 204 9.78 3.17 10.87
N SER A 205 9.75 2.38 11.93
CA SER A 205 8.80 1.27 12.02
C SER A 205 8.33 1.04 13.44
N VAL A 206 7.08 0.60 13.58
CA VAL A 206 6.49 0.19 14.85
C VAL A 206 6.07 -1.29 14.77
N PRO A 207 6.21 -2.06 15.86
CA PRO A 207 5.74 -3.44 15.88
C PRO A 207 4.21 -3.49 15.80
N ALA A 208 3.68 -4.53 15.16
CA ALA A 208 2.27 -4.86 15.29
C ALA A 208 1.91 -5.14 16.75
N ARG A 209 0.74 -4.69 17.20
CA ARG A 209 0.28 -4.93 18.57
C ARG A 209 -0.09 -6.40 18.80
N ARG A 210 -0.40 -7.13 17.74
CA ARG A 210 -0.71 -8.57 17.71
C ARG A 210 -0.69 -9.09 16.26
N VAL A 211 -0.86 -10.40 16.12
CA VAL A 211 -1.23 -11.04 14.85
C VAL A 211 -2.74 -10.82 14.64
N TYR A 212 -3.11 -10.18 13.52
CA TYR A 212 -4.52 -9.96 13.14
C TYR A 212 -4.99 -11.01 12.13
N ASP A 213 -4.12 -11.35 11.18
CA ASP A 213 -4.35 -12.40 10.18
C ASP A 213 -3.23 -13.45 10.30
N PRO A 214 -3.55 -14.71 10.63
CA PRO A 214 -2.54 -15.77 10.74
C PRO A 214 -2.23 -16.45 9.39
N SER A 215 -2.80 -15.97 8.28
CA SER A 215 -2.79 -16.59 6.95
C SER A 215 -1.45 -17.13 6.48
#